data_AF-A0A8B5XJ29-F1
#
_entry.id   AF-A0A8B5XJ29-F1
#
_cell.length_a   1.000
_cell.length_b   1.000
_cell.length_c   1.000
_cell.angle_alpha   90.00
_cell.angle_beta   90.00
_cell.angle_gamma   90.00
#
_symmetry.space_group_name_H-M   'P 1'
#
loop_
_entity.id
_entity.type
_entity.pdbx_description
1 polymer ?
#
loop_
_entity_poly.entity_id
_entity_poly.type
_entity_poly.pdbx_seq_one_letter_code
_entity_poly.pdbx_strand_id
1 'polypeptide(L)'
;PLIGFDVPYGNQTFIEDGQNGYLIPSSSDHVEDQIKQAYEAKICQLYQENRLEAMRAHSYQIAEGFLTEEILEKWKKTVEEVLHD
;
A
#
# COMPACT_ATOMS: atom_id res chain seq x y z
N PRO A 1 -5.18 5.44 -4.55
CA PRO A 1 -3.95 5.81 -3.82
C PRO A 1 -4.13 5.72 -2.30
N LEU A 2 -3.04 5.48 -1.57
CA LEU A 2 -3.03 5.32 -0.12
C LEU A 2 -1.92 6.17 0.51
N ILE A 3 -2.13 6.72 1.70
CA ILE A 3 -1.09 7.40 2.48
C ILE A 3 -1.07 6.76 3.86
N GLY A 4 0.08 6.24 4.26
CA GLY A 4 0.23 5.50 5.50
C GLY A 4 1.63 5.61 6.07
N PHE A 5 1.81 5.15 7.31
CA PHE A 5 3.14 5.06 7.88
C PHE A 5 3.97 3.95 7.21
N ASP A 6 5.28 4.17 7.12
CA ASP A 6 6.26 3.16 6.74
C ASP A 6 6.50 2.19 7.90
N VAL A 7 5.53 1.30 8.10
CA VAL A 7 5.57 0.27 9.13
C VAL A 7 5.08 -1.07 8.55
N PRO A 8 5.71 -2.19 8.93
CA PRO A 8 5.27 -3.50 8.48
C PRO A 8 3.89 -3.87 9.07
N TYR A 9 3.07 -4.69 8.40
CA TYR A 9 3.29 -5.30 7.07
C TYR A 9 2.38 -4.68 6.00
N GLY A 10 1.11 -4.42 6.32
CA GLY A 10 0.09 -4.06 5.34
C GLY A 10 0.43 -2.82 4.50
N ASN A 11 0.88 -1.74 5.13
CA ASN A 11 1.24 -0.53 4.39
C ASN A 11 2.36 -0.79 3.39
N GLN A 12 3.39 -1.52 3.79
CA GLN A 12 4.51 -1.89 2.91
C GLN A 12 4.10 -2.90 1.82
N THR A 13 3.04 -3.69 2.04
CA THR A 13 2.47 -4.60 1.02
C THR A 13 1.64 -3.86 -0.02
N PHE A 14 0.86 -2.85 0.39
CA PHE A 14 -0.15 -2.22 -0.49
C PHE A 14 0.22 -0.84 -1.01
N ILE A 15 1.30 -0.24 -0.49
CA ILE A 15 1.74 1.11 -0.86
C ILE A 15 3.16 1.02 -1.42
N GLU A 16 3.29 1.33 -2.70
CA GLU A 16 4.57 1.64 -3.34
C GLU A 16 4.76 3.16 -3.29
N ASP A 17 5.73 3.60 -2.47
CA ASP A 17 6.00 5.02 -2.23
C ASP A 17 6.26 5.76 -3.54
N GLY A 18 5.52 6.85 -3.74
CA GLY A 18 5.58 7.66 -4.94
C GLY A 18 4.93 7.04 -6.18
N GLN A 19 4.44 5.80 -6.14
CA GLN A 19 3.77 5.15 -7.29
C GLN A 19 2.25 5.11 -7.14
N ASN A 20 1.73 4.52 -6.05
CA ASN A 20 0.30 4.50 -5.75
C ASN A 20 -0.04 5.21 -4.43
N GLY A 21 0.88 5.98 -3.87
CA GLY A 21 0.70 6.53 -2.55
C GLY A 21 1.98 7.09 -1.95
N TYR A 22 1.94 7.31 -0.64
CA TYR A 22 3.11 7.75 0.12
C TYR A 22 3.25 6.98 1.42
N LEU A 23 4.48 6.56 1.70
CA LEU A 23 4.88 6.00 2.98
C LEU A 23 5.56 7.09 3.82
N ILE A 24 4.96 7.43 4.96
CA ILE A 24 5.46 8.44 5.89
C ILE A 24 6.32 7.74 6.94
N PRO A 25 7.59 8.11 7.13
CA PRO A 25 8.41 7.54 8.20
C PRO A 25 7.73 7.69 9.56
N SER A 26 7.60 6.58 10.29
CA SER A 26 7.11 6.62 11.67
C SER A 26 8.26 6.98 12.61
N SER A 27 7.99 7.85 13.59
CA SER A 27 8.91 8.16 14.68
C SER A 27 8.40 7.52 15.97
N SER A 28 9.30 6.95 16.78
CA SER A 28 8.99 6.39 18.11
C SER A 28 8.36 7.41 19.05
N ASP A 29 8.65 8.69 18.83
CA ASP A 29 8.31 9.76 19.75
C ASP A 29 6.89 10.29 19.49
N HIS A 30 6.22 9.81 18.44
CA HIS A 30 4.81 10.06 18.09
C HIS A 30 4.38 11.53 18.24
N VAL A 31 5.22 12.46 17.81
CA VAL A 31 4.95 13.89 17.92
C VAL A 31 3.77 14.25 17.00
N GLU A 32 2.61 14.50 17.61
CA GLU A 32 1.34 14.70 16.92
C GLU A 32 1.41 15.75 15.80
N ASP A 33 2.03 16.90 16.08
CA ASP A 33 2.12 18.00 15.11
C ASP A 33 3.00 17.62 13.91
N GLN A 34 4.08 16.86 14.12
CA GLN A 34 4.94 16.39 13.02
C GLN A 34 4.21 15.39 12.14
N ILE A 35 3.42 14.50 12.74
CA ILE A 35 2.58 13.55 12.01
C ILE A 35 1.56 14.31 11.17
N LYS A 36 0.81 15.24 11.77
CA LYS A 36 -0.18 16.07 11.04
C LYS A 36 0.46 16.80 9.86
N GLN A 37 1.61 17.44 10.09
CA GLN A 37 2.32 18.17 9.06
C GLN A 37 2.80 17.25 7.91
N ALA A 38 3.30 16.05 8.23
CA ALA A 38 3.73 15.10 7.22
C ALA A 38 2.55 14.59 6.36
N TYR A 39 1.41 14.27 6.98
CA TYR A 39 0.22 13.85 6.27
C TYR A 39 -0.37 14.99 5.41
N GLU A 40 -0.46 16.20 5.96
CA GLU A 40 -0.89 17.39 5.23
C GLU A 40 -0.04 17.60 3.98
N ALA A 41 1.29 17.56 4.13
CA ALA A 41 2.21 17.74 3.01
C ALA A 41 1.98 16.72 1.90
N LYS A 42 1.77 15.44 2.23
CA LYS A 42 1.54 14.37 1.24
C LYS A 42 0.17 14.43 0.58
N ILE A 43 -0.88 14.84 1.32
CA ILE A 43 -2.20 15.08 0.74
C ILE A 43 -2.13 16.27 -0.23
N CYS A 44 -1.53 17.39 0.18
CA CYS A 44 -1.33 18.55 -0.70
C CYS A 44 -0.54 18.18 -1.96
N GLN A 45 0.58 17.45 -1.80
CA GLN A 45 1.41 16.99 -2.91
C GLN A 45 0.61 16.18 -3.94
N LEU A 46 -0.23 15.24 -3.49
CA LEU A 46 -1.06 14.39 -4.36
C LEU A 46 -1.94 15.21 -5.33
N TYR A 47 -2.57 16.27 -4.83
CA TYR A 47 -3.48 17.09 -5.60
C TYR A 47 -2.77 18.20 -6.38
N GLN A 48 -1.78 18.86 -5.77
CA GLN A 48 -1.05 19.97 -6.38
C GLN A 48 -0.18 19.52 -7.55
N GLU A 49 0.40 18.32 -7.49
CA GLU A 49 1.18 17.73 -8.58
C GLU A 49 0.32 16.92 -9.55
N ASN A 50 -1.02 16.96 -9.42
CA ASN A 50 -1.97 16.26 -10.27
C ASN A 50 -1.69 14.73 -10.41
N ARG A 51 -1.26 14.09 -9.32
CA ARG A 51 -0.81 12.69 -9.29
C ARG A 51 -1.94 11.68 -9.14
N LEU A 52 -3.16 12.13 -8.82
CA LEU A 52 -4.28 11.29 -8.40
C LEU A 52 -4.62 10.16 -9.39
N GLU A 53 -4.70 10.48 -10.69
CA GLU A 53 -5.09 9.52 -11.70
C GLU A 53 -4.03 8.45 -11.95
N ALA A 54 -2.76 8.86 -12.10
CA ALA A 54 -1.64 7.95 -12.27
C ALA A 54 -1.51 7.01 -11.06
N MET A 55 -1.58 7.56 -9.84
CA MET A 55 -1.49 6.76 -8.63
C MET A 55 -2.68 5.80 -8.46
N ARG A 56 -3.88 6.19 -8.92
CA ARG A 56 -5.06 5.32 -8.90
C ARG A 56 -4.92 4.17 -9.89
N ALA A 57 -4.41 4.43 -11.09
CA ALA A 57 -4.13 3.38 -12.06
C ALA A 57 -3.13 2.35 -11.50
N HIS A 58 -2.05 2.83 -10.88
CA HIS A 58 -1.07 1.94 -10.22
C HIS A 58 -1.67 1.17 -9.04
N SER A 59 -2.60 1.77 -8.27
CA SER A 59 -3.33 1.04 -7.23
C SER A 59 -4.08 -0.18 -7.78
N TYR A 60 -4.68 -0.08 -8.98
CA TYR A 60 -5.35 -1.21 -9.60
C TYR A 60 -4.37 -2.28 -10.07
N GLN A 61 -3.21 -1.90 -10.61
CA GLN A 61 -2.15 -2.85 -10.98
C GLN A 61 -1.67 -3.68 -9.79
N ILE A 62 -1.48 -3.05 -8.61
CA ILE A 62 -1.15 -3.79 -7.39
C ILE A 62 -2.31 -4.72 -6.98
N ALA A 63 -3.56 -4.25 -7.09
CA ALA A 63 -4.74 -5.03 -6.70
C ALA A 63 -4.96 -6.30 -7.54
N GLU A 64 -4.46 -6.35 -8.79
CA GLU A 64 -4.52 -7.53 -9.65
C GLU A 64 -3.91 -8.77 -8.96
N GLY A 65 -2.81 -8.61 -8.21
CA GLY A 65 -2.16 -9.71 -7.49
C GLY A 65 -2.94 -10.25 -6.26
N PHE A 66 -4.06 -9.62 -5.91
CA PHE A 66 -4.91 -9.96 -4.77
C PHE A 66 -6.35 -10.32 -5.17
N LEU A 67 -6.60 -10.54 -6.46
CA LEU A 67 -7.89 -11.00 -6.95
C LEU A 67 -8.25 -12.38 -6.39
N THR A 68 -9.55 -12.66 -6.27
CA THR A 68 -10.05 -13.95 -5.77
C THR A 68 -9.48 -15.14 -6.55
N GLU A 69 -9.32 -15.00 -7.86
CA GLU A 69 -8.74 -16.05 -8.73
C GLU A 69 -7.31 -16.41 -8.28
N GLU A 70 -6.46 -15.40 -8.06
CA GLU A 70 -5.08 -15.58 -7.56
C GLU A 70 -5.05 -16.28 -6.20
N ILE A 71 -5.99 -15.93 -5.31
CA ILE A 71 -6.08 -16.51 -3.96
C ILE A 71 -6.57 -17.96 -4.01
N LEU A 72 -7.54 -18.26 -4.86
CA LEU A 72 -8.05 -19.62 -5.02
C LEU A 72 -6.97 -20.57 -5.53
N GLU A 73 -6.18 -20.14 -6.52
CA GLU A 73 -5.09 -20.97 -7.05
C GLU A 73 -4.00 -21.22 -6.00
N LYS A 74 -3.62 -20.19 -5.22
CA LYS A 74 -2.67 -20.35 -4.10
C LYS A 74 -3.19 -21.35 -3.07
N TRP A 75 -4.46 -21.29 -2.68
CA TRP A 75 -5.04 -22.24 -1.74
C TRP A 75 -5.12 -23.66 -2.29
N LYS A 76 -5.52 -23.82 -3.56
CA LYS A 76 -5.56 -25.11 -4.23
C LYS A 76 -4.18 -25.78 -4.22
N LYS A 77 -3.14 -25.04 -4.62
CA LYS A 77 -1.75 -25.52 -4.59
C LYS A 77 -1.33 -25.98 -3.19
N THR A 78 -1.61 -25.19 -2.16
CA THR A 78 -1.29 -25.58 -0.77
C THR A 78 -1.99 -26.87 -0.34
N VAL A 79 -3.27 -27.05 -0.73
CA VAL A 79 -4.01 -28.28 -0.43
C VAL A 79 -3.43 -29.47 -1.17
N GLU A 80 -3.07 -29.30 -2.45
CA GLU A 80 -2.42 -30.36 -3.25
C GLU A 80 -1.06 -30.75 -2.67
N GLU A 81 -0.23 -29.79 -2.26
CA GLU A 81 1.08 -30.06 -1.63
C GLU A 81 0.94 -30.90 -0.36
N VAL A 82 0.02 -30.53 0.55
CA VAL A 82 -0.19 -31.24 1.82
C VAL A 82 -0.82 -32.64 1.63
N LEU A 83 -1.57 -32.86 0.55
CA LEU A 83 -2.19 -34.16 0.26
C LEU A 83 -1.23 -35.17 -0.36
N HIS A 84 -0.11 -34.73 -0.94
CA HIS A 84 0.89 -35.60 -1.59
C HIS A 84 2.16 -35.82 -0.75
N ASP A 85 2.20 -35.31 0.49
CA ASP A 85 3.16 -35.67 1.55
C ASP A 85 2.67 -36.87 2.40
#